data_AF-A0A968RKJ3-F1
#
_entry.id   AF-A0A968RKJ3-F1
#
_cell.length_a   1.000
_cell.length_b   1.000
_cell.length_c   1.000
_cell.angle_alpha   90.00
_cell.angle_beta   90.00
_cell.angle_gamma   90.00
#
_symmetry.space_group_name_H-M   'P 1'
#
loop_
_entity.id
_entity.type
_entity.pdbx_description
1 polymer ?
#
loop_
_entity_poly.entity_id
_entity_poly.type
_entity_poly.pdbx_seq_one_letter_code
_entity_poly.pdbx_strand_id
1 'polypeptide(L)'
;MFERHPKEVNSAISGGVNPNLAADCNSFAQWESVRVLQALTSDISENTTSTVSSQLSKLYLAPAALNQTEIDGLVAWNDLLWQNLNAWASRDPLHQKLVVALKLTYFQTQIQLEDHYMDRGFSPVQANGLALATLKAMIGTDLERFI
;
A
#
# COMPACT_ATOMS: atom_id res chain seq x y z
N MET A 1 -13.27 -9.80 15.57
CA MET A 1 -14.25 -8.89 16.20
C MET A 1 -14.60 -7.72 15.29
N PHE A 2 -13.59 -7.01 14.75
CA PHE A 2 -13.78 -5.89 13.81
C PHE A 2 -14.44 -6.28 12.47
N GLU A 3 -14.12 -7.46 11.92
CA GLU A 3 -14.76 -7.96 10.68
C GLU A 3 -16.24 -8.30 10.82
N ARG A 4 -16.71 -8.54 12.05
CA ARG A 4 -18.13 -8.87 12.32
C ARG A 4 -19.01 -7.62 12.50
N HIS A 5 -18.40 -6.44 12.67
CA HIS A 5 -19.07 -5.18 12.98
C HIS A 5 -18.47 -3.99 12.19
N PRO A 6 -18.42 -4.05 10.84
CA PRO A 6 -17.72 -3.05 10.04
C PRO A 6 -18.34 -1.64 10.17
N LYS A 7 -19.65 -1.53 10.44
CA LYS A 7 -20.34 -0.24 10.56
C LYS A 7 -19.97 0.48 11.86
N GLU A 8 -19.93 -0.26 12.96
CA GLU A 8 -19.60 0.22 14.29
C GLU A 8 -18.13 0.66 14.36
N VAL A 9 -17.25 -0.09 13.69
CA VAL A 9 -15.83 0.25 13.56
C VAL A 9 -15.62 1.52 12.76
N ASN A 10 -16.31 1.66 11.62
CA ASN A 10 -16.22 2.87 10.80
C ASN A 10 -16.73 4.10 11.57
N SER A 11 -17.84 3.97 12.28
CA SER A 11 -18.38 5.03 13.15
C SER A 11 -17.38 5.44 14.24
N ALA A 12 -16.72 4.48 14.90
CA ALA A 12 -15.75 4.77 15.95
C ALA A 12 -14.48 5.47 15.42
N ILE A 13 -13.98 5.04 14.25
CA ILE A 13 -12.81 5.67 13.61
C ILE A 13 -13.15 7.09 13.14
N SER A 14 -14.33 7.30 12.55
CA SER A 14 -14.80 8.64 12.18
C SER A 14 -15.04 9.56 13.39
N GLY A 15 -15.32 8.98 14.57
CA GLY A 15 -15.55 9.68 15.83
C GLY A 15 -14.27 10.04 16.60
N GLY A 16 -13.07 9.81 16.03
CA GLY A 16 -11.80 10.22 16.63
C GLY A 16 -11.10 9.18 17.49
N VAL A 17 -11.54 7.91 17.49
CA VAL A 17 -10.80 6.83 18.15
C VAL A 17 -9.52 6.53 17.38
N ASN A 18 -8.37 6.52 18.07
CA ASN A 18 -7.07 6.28 17.46
C ASN A 18 -6.95 4.80 17.02
N PRO A 19 -6.84 4.51 15.71
CA PRO A 19 -6.85 3.15 15.17
C PRO A 19 -5.58 2.34 15.50
N ASN A 20 -4.58 2.94 16.16
CA ASN A 20 -3.37 2.24 16.61
C ASN A 20 -3.63 1.08 17.59
N LEU A 21 -4.79 1.04 18.26
CA LEU A 21 -5.16 -0.06 19.17
C LEU A 21 -5.42 -1.42 18.48
N ALA A 22 -5.53 -1.46 17.14
CA ALA A 22 -5.82 -2.67 16.38
C ALA A 22 -4.64 -3.20 15.55
N ALA A 23 -3.48 -2.54 15.58
CA ALA A 23 -2.35 -2.79 14.68
C ALA A 23 -1.80 -4.23 14.77
N ASP A 24 -1.90 -4.88 15.93
CA ASP A 24 -1.36 -6.23 16.15
C ASP A 24 -2.35 -7.36 15.84
N CYS A 25 -3.64 -7.08 15.68
CA CYS A 25 -4.66 -8.14 15.58
C CYS A 25 -5.30 -8.34 14.20
N ASN A 26 -5.19 -7.39 13.26
CA ASN A 26 -5.65 -7.54 11.87
C ASN A 26 -5.05 -6.40 11.02
N SER A 27 -3.86 -6.60 10.46
CA SER A 27 -3.18 -5.58 9.65
C SER A 27 -2.51 -6.19 8.43
N PHE A 28 -2.32 -5.38 7.40
CA PHE A 28 -1.59 -5.79 6.19
C PHE A 28 -0.16 -6.26 6.49
N ALA A 29 0.44 -5.83 7.61
CA ALA A 29 1.80 -6.24 8.02
C ALA A 29 1.93 -7.75 8.30
N GLN A 30 0.83 -8.46 8.52
CA GLN A 30 0.85 -9.91 8.69
C GLN A 30 0.98 -10.67 7.36
N TRP A 31 0.70 -10.01 6.23
CA TRP A 31 0.78 -10.64 4.91
C TRP A 31 2.24 -10.86 4.53
N GLU A 32 2.55 -12.05 4.02
CA GLU A 32 3.91 -12.40 3.59
C GLU A 32 4.40 -11.48 2.46
N SER A 33 3.55 -11.24 1.46
CA SER A 33 3.82 -10.33 0.33
C SER A 33 4.21 -8.93 0.80
N VAL A 34 3.47 -8.37 1.75
CA VAL A 34 3.74 -7.05 2.34
C VAL A 34 5.08 -7.02 3.08
N ARG A 35 5.40 -8.05 3.88
CA ARG A 35 6.68 -8.12 4.61
C ARG A 35 7.87 -8.21 3.66
N VAL A 36 7.77 -9.02 2.60
CA VAL A 36 8.81 -9.11 1.57
C VAL A 36 8.92 -7.80 0.81
N LEU A 37 7.80 -7.14 0.51
CA LEU A 37 7.77 -5.85 -0.18
C LEU A 37 8.51 -4.79 0.64
N GLN A 38 8.19 -4.66 1.93
CA GLN A 38 8.82 -3.72 2.84
C GLN A 38 10.32 -3.99 3.02
N ALA A 39 10.73 -5.25 3.09
CA ALA A 39 12.15 -5.60 3.16
C ALA A 39 12.89 -5.15 1.88
N LEU A 40 12.33 -5.43 0.70
CA LEU A 40 12.91 -5.01 -0.58
C LEU A 40 12.98 -3.48 -0.72
N THR A 41 11.95 -2.76 -0.28
CA THR A 41 11.94 -1.30 -0.36
C THR A 41 12.89 -0.67 0.64
N SER A 42 13.05 -1.26 1.83
CA SER A 42 14.06 -0.85 2.80
C SER A 42 15.49 -1.10 2.32
N ASP A 43 15.74 -2.18 1.57
CA ASP A 43 17.06 -2.45 0.98
C ASP A 43 17.40 -1.46 -0.16
N ILE A 44 16.37 -0.99 -0.87
CA ILE A 44 16.51 -0.01 -1.94
C ILE A 44 16.60 1.42 -1.37
N SER A 45 15.93 1.70 -0.26
CA SER A 45 15.84 3.04 0.31
C SER A 45 17.18 3.48 0.92
N GLU A 46 17.38 4.79 0.93
CA GLU A 46 18.43 5.42 1.76
C GLU A 46 17.84 5.90 3.10
N ASN A 47 16.52 5.77 3.27
CA ASN A 47 15.78 6.23 4.44
C ASN A 47 15.80 5.19 5.55
N THR A 48 16.30 5.56 6.72
CA THR A 48 16.37 4.71 7.92
C THR A 48 15.10 4.74 8.77
N THR A 49 14.11 5.55 8.39
CA THR A 49 12.87 5.73 9.15
C THR A 49 11.66 5.30 8.33
N SER A 50 11.28 4.04 8.44
CA SER A 50 10.02 3.52 7.92
C SER A 50 8.92 3.78 8.96
N THR A 51 8.18 4.88 8.82
CA THR A 51 7.00 5.14 9.66
C THR A 51 5.80 4.39 9.12
N VAL A 52 5.39 3.33 9.81
CA VAL A 52 4.10 2.67 9.56
C VAL A 52 2.99 3.70 9.82
N SER A 53 2.37 4.15 8.74
CA SER A 53 1.38 5.23 8.79
C SER A 53 0.07 4.77 9.43
N SER A 54 -0.51 5.60 10.31
CA SER A 54 -1.89 5.44 10.82
C SER A 54 -2.94 5.35 9.70
N GLN A 55 -2.57 5.77 8.48
CA GLN A 55 -3.34 5.60 7.26
C GLN A 55 -3.57 4.12 6.90
N LEU A 56 -2.60 3.24 7.12
CA LEU A 56 -2.74 1.81 6.80
C LEU A 56 -3.82 1.15 7.66
N SER A 57 -3.89 1.49 8.94
CA SER A 57 -4.95 1.00 9.82
C SER A 57 -6.34 1.48 9.37
N LYS A 58 -6.46 2.71 8.86
CA LYS A 58 -7.72 3.22 8.28
C LYS A 58 -8.09 2.48 7.00
N LEU A 59 -7.14 2.31 6.08
CA LEU A 59 -7.31 1.59 4.82
C LEU A 59 -7.65 0.10 5.03
N TYR A 60 -7.22 -0.48 6.15
CA TYR A 60 -7.56 -1.85 6.52
C TYR A 60 -8.94 -1.97 7.18
N LEU A 61 -9.24 -1.14 8.19
CA LEU A 61 -10.43 -1.32 9.04
C LEU A 61 -11.69 -0.66 8.49
N ALA A 62 -11.52 0.46 7.80
CA ALA A 62 -12.61 1.30 7.33
C ALA A 62 -12.25 1.97 5.99
N PRO A 63 -12.02 1.18 4.92
CA PRO A 63 -11.78 1.75 3.61
C PRO A 63 -13.00 2.58 3.17
N ALA A 64 -12.72 3.72 2.54
CA ALA A 64 -13.73 4.59 1.95
C ALA A 64 -13.51 4.65 0.44
N ALA A 65 -14.59 4.77 -0.33
CA ALA A 65 -14.49 4.93 -1.78
C ALA A 65 -13.71 6.20 -2.10
N LEU A 66 -12.78 6.10 -3.06
CA LEU A 66 -12.00 7.21 -3.57
C LEU A 66 -12.75 7.86 -4.74
N ASN A 67 -12.66 9.18 -4.86
CA ASN A 67 -13.17 9.86 -6.05
C ASN A 67 -12.21 9.67 -7.24
N GLN A 68 -12.69 9.91 -8.46
CA GLN A 68 -11.91 9.66 -9.68
C GLN A 68 -10.60 10.45 -9.70
N THR A 69 -10.60 11.70 -9.23
CA THR A 69 -9.40 12.54 -9.17
C THR A 69 -8.32 11.95 -8.24
N GLU A 70 -8.74 11.36 -7.11
CA GLU A 70 -7.82 10.68 -6.18
C GLU A 70 -7.20 9.43 -6.84
N ILE A 71 -8.01 8.66 -7.57
CA ILE A 71 -7.56 7.48 -8.31
C ILE A 71 -6.56 7.88 -9.38
N ASP A 72 -6.87 8.90 -10.18
CA ASP A 72 -5.99 9.39 -11.25
C ASP A 72 -4.64 9.86 -10.69
N GLY A 73 -4.66 10.53 -9.53
CA GLY A 73 -3.43 10.93 -8.83
C GLY A 73 -2.58 9.77 -8.33
N LEU A 74 -3.21 8.67 -7.92
CA LEU A 74 -2.52 7.44 -7.50
C LEU A 74 -1.93 6.68 -8.69
N VAL A 75 -2.66 6.62 -9.81
CA VAL A 75 -2.16 6.05 -11.06
C VAL A 75 -0.96 6.84 -11.57
N ALA A 76 -1.05 8.18 -11.62
CA ALA A 76 0.06 9.02 -12.05
C ALA A 76 1.30 8.87 -11.15
N TRP A 77 1.12 8.78 -9.83
CA TRP A 77 2.21 8.48 -8.90
C TRP A 77 2.85 7.12 -9.17
N ASN A 78 2.05 6.08 -9.41
CA ASN A 78 2.54 4.74 -9.69
C ASN A 78 3.31 4.67 -11.02
N ASP A 79 2.80 5.33 -12.06
CA ASP A 79 3.46 5.39 -13.36
C ASP A 79 4.83 6.07 -13.27
N LEU A 80 4.90 7.20 -12.56
CA LEU A 80 6.14 7.94 -12.33
C LEU A 80 7.15 7.11 -11.53
N LEU A 81 6.69 6.45 -10.47
CA LEU A 81 7.52 5.54 -9.66
C LEU A 81 8.17 4.48 -10.54
N TRP A 82 7.38 3.78 -11.36
CA TRP A 82 7.91 2.73 -12.21
C TRP A 82 8.80 3.25 -13.32
N GLN A 83 8.49 4.39 -13.92
CA GLN A 83 9.35 5.04 -14.90
C GLN A 83 10.75 5.29 -14.32
N ASN A 84 10.82 5.88 -13.12
CA ASN A 84 12.08 6.24 -12.49
C ASN A 84 12.84 5.02 -11.94
N LEU A 85 12.15 4.03 -11.36
CA LEU A 85 12.76 2.76 -10.96
C LEU A 85 13.37 2.02 -12.15
N ASN A 86 12.68 2.00 -13.30
CA ASN A 86 13.19 1.36 -14.52
C ASN A 86 14.42 2.09 -15.07
N ALA A 87 14.41 3.43 -15.05
CA ALA A 87 15.56 4.23 -15.46
C ALA A 87 16.77 4.08 -14.51
N TRP A 88 16.52 3.84 -13.22
CA TRP A 88 17.57 3.51 -12.25
C TRP A 88 18.12 2.09 -12.45
N ALA A 89 17.23 1.13 -12.69
CA ALA A 89 17.56 -0.27 -12.98
C ALA A 89 18.43 -0.44 -14.23
N SER A 90 18.28 0.42 -15.25
CA SER A 90 19.08 0.32 -16.47
C SER A 90 20.54 0.74 -16.29
N ARG A 91 20.91 1.31 -15.14
CA ARG A 91 22.27 1.82 -14.88
C ARG A 91 23.22 0.74 -14.35
N ASP A 92 22.70 -0.28 -13.68
CA ASP A 92 23.51 -1.32 -13.04
C ASP A 92 22.77 -2.67 -13.02
N PRO A 93 23.42 -3.79 -13.41
CA PRO A 93 22.82 -5.13 -13.34
C PRO A 93 22.30 -5.54 -11.94
N LEU A 94 22.91 -5.05 -10.86
CA LEU A 94 22.43 -5.28 -9.50
C LEU A 94 21.09 -4.56 -9.26
N HIS A 95 20.97 -3.29 -9.67
CA HIS A 95 19.72 -2.55 -9.58
C HIS A 95 18.62 -3.22 -10.40
N GLN A 96 18.95 -3.75 -11.58
CA GLN A 96 18.00 -4.51 -12.40
C GLN A 96 17.43 -5.70 -11.64
N LYS A 97 18.27 -6.50 -10.97
CA LYS A 97 17.82 -7.66 -10.17
C LYS A 97 16.92 -7.24 -9.01
N LEU A 98 17.27 -6.17 -8.29
CA LEU A 98 16.48 -5.63 -7.20
C LEU A 98 15.10 -5.15 -7.68
N VAL A 99 15.06 -4.39 -8.79
CA VAL A 99 13.80 -3.88 -9.34
C VAL A 99 12.93 -5.01 -9.89
N VAL A 100 13.51 -6.09 -10.44
CA VAL A 100 12.73 -7.28 -10.85
C VAL A 100 12.08 -7.96 -9.63
N ALA A 101 12.82 -8.16 -8.55
CA ALA A 101 12.27 -8.71 -7.32
C ALA A 101 11.18 -7.80 -6.73
N LEU A 102 11.42 -6.48 -6.72
CA LEU A 102 10.45 -5.48 -6.28
C LEU A 102 9.17 -5.54 -7.10
N LYS A 103 9.25 -5.59 -8.44
CA LYS A 103 8.08 -5.70 -9.33
C LYS A 103 7.23 -6.92 -9.02
N LEU A 104 7.87 -8.08 -8.89
CA LEU A 104 7.16 -9.34 -8.62
C LEU A 104 6.34 -9.21 -7.32
N THR A 105 7.00 -8.79 -6.25
CA THR A 105 6.36 -8.68 -4.94
C THR A 105 5.33 -7.55 -4.90
N TYR A 106 5.60 -6.42 -5.54
CA TYR A 106 4.67 -5.30 -5.64
C TYR A 106 3.36 -5.73 -6.32
N PHE A 107 3.43 -6.31 -7.52
CA PHE A 107 2.23 -6.67 -8.27
C PHE A 107 1.47 -7.83 -7.62
N GLN A 108 2.17 -8.78 -6.99
CA GLN A 108 1.53 -9.81 -6.17
C GLN A 108 0.77 -9.19 -5.00
N THR A 109 1.37 -8.22 -4.30
CA THR A 109 0.73 -7.51 -3.19
C THR A 109 -0.47 -6.70 -3.68
N GLN A 110 -0.34 -6.03 -4.83
CA GLN A 110 -1.41 -5.24 -5.44
C GLN A 110 -2.64 -6.10 -5.72
N ILE A 111 -2.48 -7.26 -6.36
CA ILE A 111 -3.59 -8.17 -6.67
C ILE A 111 -4.29 -8.63 -5.38
N GLN A 112 -3.52 -9.00 -4.34
CA GLN A 112 -4.08 -9.39 -3.05
C GLN A 112 -4.88 -8.25 -2.38
N LEU A 113 -4.42 -7.00 -2.52
CA LEU A 113 -5.14 -5.83 -2.01
C LEU A 113 -6.42 -5.56 -2.82
N GLU A 114 -6.36 -5.71 -4.14
CA GLU A 114 -7.52 -5.56 -5.02
C GLU A 114 -8.61 -6.58 -4.66
N ASP A 115 -8.25 -7.86 -4.55
CA ASP A 115 -9.16 -8.94 -4.12
C ASP A 115 -9.76 -8.62 -2.74
N HIS A 116 -8.92 -8.20 -1.79
CA HIS A 116 -9.35 -7.84 -0.45
C HIS A 116 -10.37 -6.69 -0.41
N TYR A 117 -10.23 -5.69 -1.27
CA TYR A 117 -11.22 -4.60 -1.39
C TYR A 117 -12.45 -5.04 -2.18
N MET A 118 -12.31 -5.87 -3.22
CA MET A 118 -13.45 -6.42 -3.95
C MET A 118 -14.34 -7.29 -3.06
N ASP A 119 -13.76 -8.12 -2.20
CA ASP A 119 -14.49 -8.93 -1.20
C ASP A 119 -15.29 -8.08 -0.20
N ARG A 120 -14.98 -6.78 -0.10
CA ARG A 120 -15.67 -5.80 0.75
C ARG A 120 -16.67 -4.93 -0.02
N GLY A 121 -16.94 -5.27 -1.28
CA GLY A 121 -17.99 -4.66 -2.09
C GLY A 121 -17.54 -3.44 -2.91
N PHE A 122 -16.23 -3.17 -3.00
CA PHE A 122 -15.71 -2.15 -3.91
C PHE A 122 -15.71 -2.66 -5.36
N SER A 123 -15.98 -1.78 -6.33
CA SER A 123 -15.85 -2.13 -7.75
C SER A 123 -14.37 -2.33 -8.13
N PRO A 124 -14.04 -3.00 -9.25
CA PRO A 124 -12.65 -3.21 -9.66
C PRO A 124 -11.83 -1.91 -9.75
N VAL A 125 -12.43 -0.82 -10.25
CA VAL A 125 -11.78 0.50 -10.34
C VAL A 125 -11.48 1.06 -8.94
N GLN A 126 -12.44 0.94 -8.01
CA GLN A 126 -12.27 1.41 -6.64
C GLN A 126 -11.26 0.57 -5.87
N ALA A 127 -11.30 -0.76 -6.06
CA ALA A 127 -10.38 -1.69 -5.44
C ALA A 127 -8.93 -1.45 -5.91
N ASN A 128 -8.71 -1.20 -7.20
CA ASN A 128 -7.42 -0.81 -7.74
C ASN A 128 -6.92 0.51 -7.14
N GLY A 129 -7.76 1.54 -7.08
CA GLY A 129 -7.42 2.81 -6.44
C GLY A 129 -7.03 2.64 -4.97
N LEU A 130 -7.80 1.87 -4.21
CA LEU A 130 -7.51 1.57 -2.81
C LEU A 130 -6.23 0.74 -2.64
N ALA A 131 -5.96 -0.22 -3.53
CA ALA A 131 -4.73 -0.99 -3.53
C ALA A 131 -3.52 -0.08 -3.76
N LEU A 132 -3.58 0.83 -4.74
CA LEU A 132 -2.53 1.82 -4.99
C LEU A 132 -2.35 2.78 -3.79
N ALA A 133 -3.44 3.23 -3.17
CA ALA A 133 -3.38 4.06 -1.96
C ALA A 133 -2.65 3.33 -0.82
N THR A 134 -2.96 2.05 -0.62
CA THR A 134 -2.33 1.20 0.39
C THR A 134 -0.87 0.95 0.09
N LEU A 135 -0.50 0.63 -1.15
CA LEU A 135 0.90 0.48 -1.57
C LEU A 135 1.67 1.79 -1.34
N LYS A 136 1.14 2.93 -1.78
CA LYS A 136 1.75 4.24 -1.54
C LYS A 136 1.95 4.52 -0.05
N ALA A 137 0.99 4.17 0.80
CA ALA A 137 1.11 4.32 2.25
C ALA A 137 2.12 3.35 2.88
N MET A 138 2.41 2.20 2.28
CA MET A 138 3.40 1.23 2.74
C MET A 138 4.83 1.59 2.35
N ILE A 139 5.04 1.96 1.08
CA ILE A 139 6.40 2.06 0.49
C ILE A 139 6.73 3.44 -0.06
N GLY A 140 5.78 4.38 -0.06
CA GLY A 140 5.95 5.68 -0.71
C GLY A 140 7.12 6.47 -0.12
N THR A 141 7.33 6.41 1.20
CA THR A 141 8.46 7.07 1.88
C THR A 141 9.80 6.40 1.59
N ASP A 142 9.84 5.08 1.55
CA ASP A 142 11.06 4.33 1.23
C ASP A 142 11.53 4.62 -0.21
N LEU A 143 10.57 4.81 -1.12
CA LEU A 143 10.82 5.02 -2.55
C LEU A 143 10.67 6.48 -2.99
N GLU A 144 10.63 7.43 -2.05
CA GLU A 144 10.36 8.85 -2.34
C GLU A 144 11.35 9.46 -3.34
N ARG A 145 12.62 9.03 -3.32
CA ARG A 145 13.64 9.50 -4.27
C ARG A 145 13.34 9.18 -5.75
N PHE A 146 12.34 8.34 -6.01
CA PHE A 146 11.90 7.94 -7.35
C PHE A 146 10.62 8.64 -7.79
N ILE A 147 10.13 9.61 -7.02
CA ILE A 147 8.95 10.43 -7.33
C ILE A 147 9.42 11.85 -7.67
#